data_AF-A0AA88HDF4-F1
#
_entry.id   AF-A0AA88HDF4-F1
#
_cell.length_a   1.000
_cell.length_b   1.000
_cell.length_c   1.000
_cell.angle_alpha   90.00
_cell.angle_beta   90.00
_cell.angle_gamma   90.00
#
_symmetry.space_group_name_H-M   'P 1'
#
loop_
_entity.id
_entity.type
_entity.pdbx_description
1 polymer ?
#
loop_
_entity_poly.entity_id
_entity_poly.type
_entity_poly.pdbx_seq_one_letter_code
_entity_poly.pdbx_strand_id
1 'polypeptide(L)'
;MNGSGLAGVGMTMTPKIASGLMDYELVSDRILMALLKGQNNNLTILSVYASIRDDPYHLKDNFYADLQLTLIKIPRKDILVIGGDFNARMGARLKNSE
;
A
#
# COMPACT_ATOMS: atom_id res chain seq x y z
N MET A 1 -17.56 18.82 -1.85
CA MET A 1 -17.20 17.52 -2.44
C MET A 1 -16.81 17.76 -3.89
N ASN A 2 -15.54 18.04 -4.15
CA ASN A 2 -14.97 18.12 -5.49
C ASN A 2 -13.80 17.14 -5.50
N GLY A 3 -13.93 16.03 -6.22
CA GLY A 3 -12.88 15.01 -6.28
C GLY A 3 -13.07 14.17 -7.53
N SER A 4 -12.45 14.59 -8.62
CA SER A 4 -12.19 13.74 -9.78
C SER A 4 -11.53 12.45 -9.30
N GLY A 5 -12.04 11.29 -9.71
CA GLY A 5 -11.59 9.95 -9.27
C GLY A 5 -10.17 9.58 -9.72
N LEU A 6 -9.17 10.29 -9.21
CA LEU A 6 -7.74 10.16 -9.54
C LEU A 6 -6.99 9.21 -8.59
N ALA A 7 -7.59 8.81 -7.48
CA ALA A 7 -7.02 7.90 -6.48
C ALA A 7 -8.11 7.13 -5.73
N GLY A 8 -7.70 6.08 -5.03
CA GLY A 8 -8.58 5.27 -4.20
C GLY A 8 -7.99 3.88 -3.95
N VAL A 9 -8.17 3.41 -2.72
CA VAL A 9 -7.80 2.06 -2.28
C VAL A 9 -8.97 1.43 -1.55
N GLY A 10 -9.02 0.10 -1.56
CA GLY A 10 -10.11 -0.64 -0.95
C GLY A 10 -9.76 -2.11 -0.79
N MET A 11 -10.42 -2.75 0.18
CA MET A 11 -10.31 -4.17 0.42
C MET A 11 -11.70 -4.77 0.60
N THR A 12 -11.97 -5.85 -0.12
CA THR A 12 -13.16 -6.66 0.09
C THR A 12 -12.78 -7.91 0.85
N MET A 13 -13.53 -8.22 1.90
CA MET A 13 -13.30 -9.39 2.74
C MET A 13 -14.56 -10.24 2.80
N THR A 14 -14.41 -11.56 2.87
CA THR A 14 -15.53 -12.42 3.22
C THR A 14 -15.90 -12.21 4.69
N PRO A 15 -17.16 -12.45 5.12
CA PRO A 15 -17.55 -12.29 6.52
C PRO A 15 -16.67 -13.07 7.51
N LYS A 16 -16.18 -14.25 7.09
CA LYS A 16 -15.26 -15.09 7.88
C LYS A 16 -13.90 -14.43 8.13
N ILE A 17 -13.39 -13.66 7.16
CA ILE A 17 -12.12 -12.93 7.33
C ILE A 17 -12.37 -11.62 8.09
N ALA A 18 -13.46 -10.93 7.76
CA ALA A 18 -13.84 -9.68 8.40
C ALA A 18 -14.04 -9.82 9.92
N SER A 19 -14.51 -10.98 10.41
CA SER A 19 -14.61 -11.24 11.85
C SER A 19 -13.27 -11.27 12.59
N GLY A 20 -12.15 -11.41 11.87
CA GLY A 20 -10.79 -11.31 12.39
C GLY A 20 -10.17 -9.93 12.26
N LEU A 21 -10.86 -8.94 11.69
CA LEU A 21 -10.35 -7.57 11.57
C LEU A 21 -10.25 -6.94 12.95
N MET A 22 -9.03 -6.58 13.34
CA MET A 22 -8.75 -5.92 14.62
C MET A 22 -8.70 -4.41 14.45
N ASP A 23 -8.09 -3.94 13.36
CA ASP A 23 -7.95 -2.51 13.07
C ASP A 23 -7.78 -2.27 11.57
N TYR A 24 -8.04 -1.05 11.14
CA TYR A 24 -7.72 -0.57 9.79
C TYR A 24 -7.38 0.92 9.80
N GLU A 25 -6.47 1.32 8.91
CA GLU A 25 -6.04 2.70 8.79
C GLU A 25 -6.00 3.09 7.30
N LEU A 26 -6.76 4.12 6.93
CA LEU A 26 -6.57 4.80 5.65
C LEU A 26 -5.43 5.81 5.82
N VAL A 27 -4.20 5.35 5.57
CA VAL A 27 -2.97 6.16 5.74
C VAL A 27 -2.97 7.33 4.76
N SER A 28 -3.42 7.10 3.53
CA SER A 28 -3.65 8.11 2.51
C SER A 28 -4.71 7.63 1.51
N ASP A 29 -5.08 8.46 0.53
CA ASP A 29 -5.94 8.05 -0.60
C ASP A 29 -5.33 6.92 -1.47
N ARG A 30 -4.08 6.56 -1.20
CA ARG A 30 -3.24 5.62 -1.96
C ARG A 30 -2.76 4.43 -1.12
N ILE A 31 -3.00 4.41 0.19
CA ILE A 31 -2.55 3.35 1.12
C ILE A 31 -3.64 3.06 2.15
N LEU A 32 -4.14 1.82 2.14
CA LEU A 32 -5.05 1.28 3.15
C LEU A 32 -4.38 0.10 3.84
N MET A 33 -4.28 0.15 5.16
CA MET A 33 -3.77 -0.93 6.00
C MET A 33 -4.93 -1.62 6.72
N ALA A 34 -4.91 -2.95 6.77
CA ALA A 34 -5.81 -3.76 7.58
C ALA A 34 -5.00 -4.72 8.45
N LEU A 35 -5.31 -4.74 9.75
CA LEU A 35 -4.71 -5.63 10.73
C LEU A 35 -5.69 -6.73 11.10
N LEU A 36 -5.33 -7.97 10.78
CA LEU A 36 -6.11 -9.17 11.02
C LEU A 36 -5.48 -10.01 12.14
N LYS A 37 -6.35 -10.54 13.01
CA LYS A 37 -5.96 -11.50 14.04
C LYS A 37 -5.54 -12.81 13.39
N GLY A 38 -4.29 -13.21 13.60
CA GLY A 38 -3.82 -14.54 13.23
C GLY A 38 -3.79 -15.49 14.43
N GLN A 39 -3.52 -16.76 14.16
CA GLN A 39 -3.47 -17.79 15.20
C GLN A 39 -2.20 -17.67 16.06
N ASN A 40 -1.06 -17.41 15.44
CA ASN A 40 0.25 -17.31 16.10
C ASN A 40 0.84 -15.90 15.99
N ASN A 41 0.75 -15.30 14.81
CA ASN A 41 1.22 -13.96 14.48
C ASN A 41 0.09 -13.21 13.78
N ASN A 42 -0.01 -11.90 13.99
CA ASN A 42 -1.02 -11.12 13.29
C ASN A 42 -0.65 -10.98 11.81
N LEU A 43 -1.65 -10.66 10.99
CA LEU A 43 -1.49 -10.42 9.57
C LEU A 43 -1.80 -8.97 9.28
N THR A 44 -0.83 -8.23 8.76
CA THR A 44 -1.03 -6.89 8.21
C THR A 44 -1.11 -6.97 6.69
N ILE A 45 -2.21 -6.49 6.12
CA ILE A 45 -2.39 -6.37 4.68
C ILE A 45 -2.37 -4.88 4.33
N LEU A 46 -1.59 -4.51 3.31
CA LEU A 46 -1.59 -3.18 2.71
C LEU A 46 -2.17 -3.28 1.30
N SER A 47 -3.18 -2.45 1.01
CA SER A 47 -3.67 -2.16 -0.33
C SER A 47 -3.03 -0.85 -0.74
N VAL A 48 -2.23 -0.88 -1.81
CA VAL A 48 -1.48 0.28 -2.28
C VAL A 48 -1.79 0.62 -3.73
N TYR A 49 -1.77 1.91 -4.04
CA TYR A 49 -1.82 2.40 -5.40
C TYR A 49 -0.75 3.48 -5.55
N ALA A 50 0.35 3.20 -6.25
CA ALA A 50 1.42 4.19 -6.43
C ALA A 50 1.05 5.25 -7.46
N SER A 51 1.56 6.47 -7.27
CA SER A 51 1.48 7.58 -8.25
C SER A 51 1.89 7.13 -9.66
N ILE A 52 1.20 7.65 -10.68
CA ILE A 52 1.56 7.40 -12.09
C ILE A 52 2.78 8.22 -12.51
N ARG A 53 3.42 7.86 -13.63
CA ARG A 53 4.72 8.41 -14.07
C ARG A 53 4.72 9.93 -14.20
N ASP A 54 3.64 10.52 -14.71
CA ASP A 54 3.60 11.96 -14.99
C ASP A 54 3.12 12.77 -13.78
N ASP A 55 2.86 12.09 -12.64
CA ASP A 55 2.61 12.76 -11.37
C ASP A 55 3.88 13.51 -10.91
N PRO A 56 3.71 14.70 -10.31
CA PRO A 56 4.80 15.44 -9.69
C PRO A 56 5.65 14.59 -8.75
N TYR A 57 6.97 14.85 -8.73
CA TYR A 57 7.93 14.12 -7.88
C TYR A 57 7.52 14.07 -6.41
N HIS A 58 7.02 15.18 -5.86
CA HIS A 58 6.59 15.24 -4.46
C HIS A 58 5.46 14.24 -4.14
N LEU A 59 4.56 13.94 -5.07
CA LEU A 59 3.50 12.93 -4.84
C LEU A 59 4.07 11.51 -4.79
N LYS A 60 5.14 11.24 -5.53
CA LYS A 60 5.84 9.94 -5.48
C LYS A 60 6.63 9.80 -4.19
N ASP A 61 7.37 10.84 -3.82
CA ASP A 61 8.17 10.86 -2.59
C ASP A 61 7.27 10.73 -1.37
N ASN A 62 6.14 11.44 -1.32
CA ASN A 62 5.15 11.30 -0.25
C ASN A 62 4.61 9.87 -0.17
N PHE A 63 4.24 9.25 -1.30
CA PHE A 63 3.77 7.86 -1.31
C PHE A 63 4.81 6.90 -0.73
N TYR A 64 6.06 6.98 -1.15
CA TYR A 64 7.11 6.08 -0.64
C TYR A 64 7.49 6.38 0.81
N ALA A 65 7.44 7.65 1.23
CA ALA A 65 7.65 8.04 2.62
C ALA A 65 6.54 7.48 3.54
N ASP A 66 5.27 7.66 3.17
CA ASP A 66 4.12 7.16 3.93
C ASP A 66 4.13 5.63 4.00
N LEU A 67 4.46 4.97 2.89
CA LEU A 67 4.61 3.52 2.85
C LEU A 67 5.71 3.07 3.82
N GLN A 68 6.89 3.68 3.76
CA GLN A 68 8.02 3.34 4.64
C GLN A 68 7.65 3.54 6.12
N LEU A 69 7.04 4.68 6.46
CA LEU A 69 6.60 4.99 7.83
C LEU A 69 5.52 4.04 8.33
N THR A 70 4.69 3.50 7.43
CA THR A 70 3.70 2.47 7.78
C THR A 70 4.38 1.14 8.06
N LEU A 71 5.32 0.74 7.21
CA LEU A 71 6.03 -0.54 7.33
C LEU A 71 6.86 -0.66 8.61
N ILE A 72 7.50 0.42 9.08
CA ILE A 72 8.32 0.39 10.31
C ILE A 72 7.49 0.15 11.58
N LYS A 73 6.18 0.44 11.56
CA LYS A 73 5.29 0.23 12.70
C LYS A 73 4.88 -1.23 12.86
N ILE A 74 5.07 -2.04 11.83
CA ILE A 74 4.61 -3.44 11.80
C ILE A 74 5.62 -4.30 12.59
N PRO A 75 5.16 -5.07 13.59
CA PRO A 75 6.04 -5.97 14.34
C PRO A 75 6.71 -7.00 13.41
N ARG A 76 8.03 -7.19 13.54
CA ARG A 76 8.80 -8.13 12.69
C ARG A 76 8.33 -9.59 12.75
N LYS A 77 7.66 -10.00 13.83
CA LYS A 77 7.11 -11.35 13.97
C LYS A 77 5.81 -11.53 13.18
N ASP A 78 5.12 -10.43 12.87
CA ASP A 78 3.84 -10.45 12.19
C ASP A 78 4.03 -10.66 10.68
N ILE A 79 2.99 -11.21 10.06
CA ILE A 79 2.99 -11.48 8.62
C ILE A 79 2.59 -10.19 7.92
N LEU A 80 3.36 -9.80 6.92
CA LEU A 80 3.11 -8.63 6.09
C LEU A 80 2.80 -9.06 4.66
N VAL A 81 1.65 -8.62 4.14
CA VAL A 81 1.29 -8.73 2.73
C VAL A 81 1.06 -7.34 2.17
N ILE A 82 1.79 -6.99 1.12
CA ILE A 82 1.57 -5.74 0.38
C ILE A 82 1.06 -6.10 -1.00
N GLY A 83 -0.15 -5.64 -1.32
CA GLY A 83 -0.81 -5.90 -2.59
C GLY A 83 -1.37 -4.62 -3.20
N GLY A 84 -1.40 -4.57 -4.53
CA GLY A 84 -1.86 -3.41 -5.26
C GLY A 84 -0.98 -3.09 -6.45
N ASP A 85 -1.17 -1.90 -7.01
CA ASP A 85 -0.46 -1.48 -8.21
C ASP A 85 0.64 -0.48 -7.85
N PHE A 86 1.88 -0.93 -7.97
CA PHE A 86 3.06 -0.12 -7.72
C PHE A 86 3.49 0.71 -8.93
N ASN A 87 2.84 0.56 -10.09
CA ASN A 87 3.22 1.22 -11.34
C ASN A 87 4.73 1.10 -11.68
N ALA A 88 5.36 0.01 -11.22
CA ALA A 88 6.80 -0.20 -11.35
C ALA A 88 7.17 -0.57 -12.80
N ARG A 89 8.26 0.00 -13.31
CA ARG A 89 8.83 -0.38 -14.62
C ARG A 89 10.11 -1.20 -14.43
N MET A 90 10.20 -2.32 -15.13
CA MET A 90 11.46 -3.04 -15.33
C MET A 90 12.24 -2.31 -16.42
N GLY A 91 13.41 -1.77 -16.08
CA GLY A 91 14.27 -1.09 -17.05
C GLY A 91 15.06 -2.09 -17.89
N ALA A 92 14.84 -2.12 -19.21
CA ALA A 92 15.95 -2.41 -20.11
C ALA A 92 16.81 -1.15 -20.12
N ARG A 93 17.99 -1.23 -19.49
CA ARG A 93 19.00 -0.18 -19.56
C ARG A 93 19.44 -0.10 -21.02
N LEU A 94 18.87 0.81 -21.81
CA LEU A 94 19.48 1.18 -23.08
C LEU A 94 20.81 1.85 -22.71
N LYS A 95 21.90 1.07 -22.81
CA LYS A 95 23.24 1.62 -22.91
C LYS A 95 23.24 2.45 -24.20
N ASN A 96 22.95 3.73 -24.08
CA ASN A 96 23.44 4.66 -25.07
C ASN A 96 24.88 4.95 -24.69
N SER A 97 25.76 4.42 -25.54
CA SER A 97 27.17 4.73 -25.69
C SER A 97 27.42 6.24 -25.64
N GLU A 98 28.32 6.63 -24.74
CA GLU A 98 29.31 7.68 -25.00
C GLU A 98 30.65 7.00 -25.24
#